data_AF-A0A1M6QGT2-F1
#
_entry.id   AF-A0A1M6QGT2-F1
#
_cell.length_a   1.000
_cell.length_b   1.000
_cell.length_c   1.000
_cell.angle_alpha   90.00
_cell.angle_beta   90.00
_cell.angle_gamma   90.00
#
_symmetry.space_group_name_H-M   'P 1'
#
loop_
_entity.id
_entity.type
_entity.pdbx_description
1 polymer ?
#
loop_
_entity_poly.entity_id
_entity_poly.type
_entity_poly.pdbx_seq_one_letter_code
_entity_poly.pdbx_strand_id
1 'polypeptide(L)'
;MLLPGCRGETSEGVAVDSMLVHVLVELHLLAARQALVGDVTPAMRDSVLAHYGLDSAAVARRLETYARNPEAFRKLYQQVQQQLMTEHYGNEATPR
;
A
#
# COMPACT_ATOMS: atom_id res chain seq x y z
N MET A 1 26.87 -36.27 12.46
CA MET A 1 26.16 -35.04 12.87
C MET A 1 25.04 -34.80 11.89
N LEU A 2 23.79 -35.03 12.31
CA LEU A 2 22.60 -34.73 11.53
C LEU A 2 22.23 -33.27 11.80
N LEU A 3 22.41 -32.39 10.81
CA LEU A 3 21.87 -31.03 10.88
C LEU A 3 20.36 -31.14 10.67
N PRO A 4 19.52 -30.73 11.64
CA PRO A 4 18.09 -30.64 11.40
C PRO A 4 17.89 -29.58 10.32
N GLY A 5 17.47 -30.02 9.14
CA GLY A 5 17.02 -29.11 8.10
C GLY A 5 15.92 -28.25 8.69
N CYS A 6 16.11 -26.93 8.64
CA CYS A 6 15.06 -25.96 8.94
C CYS A 6 13.86 -26.33 8.08
N ARG A 7 12.89 -26.99 8.70
CA ARG A 7 11.58 -27.21 8.15
C ARG A 7 11.07 -25.82 7.84
N GLY A 8 11.05 -25.48 6.54
CA GLY A 8 10.39 -24.28 6.07
C GLY A 8 8.96 -24.39 6.51
N GLU A 9 8.67 -23.81 7.67
CA GLU A 9 7.32 -23.54 8.11
C GLU A 9 6.74 -22.76 6.94
N THR A 10 5.84 -23.40 6.21
CA THR A 10 5.04 -22.72 5.22
C THR A 10 4.25 -21.71 6.03
N SER A 11 4.82 -20.52 6.19
CA SER A 11 4.10 -19.34 6.60
C SER A 11 2.96 -19.28 5.61
N GLU A 12 1.75 -19.67 6.05
CA GLU A 12 0.52 -19.23 5.41
C GLU A 12 0.69 -17.73 5.28
N GLY A 13 1.12 -17.31 4.08
CA GLY A 13 1.78 -16.04 3.93
C GLY A 13 0.80 -14.97 4.34
N VAL A 14 1.18 -14.13 5.31
CA VAL A 14 0.32 -13.03 5.78
C VAL A 14 -0.28 -12.35 4.57
N ALA A 15 -1.59 -12.55 4.37
CA ALA A 15 -2.30 -12.01 3.24
C ALA A 15 -2.29 -10.50 3.41
N VAL A 16 -1.76 -9.80 2.41
CA VAL A 16 -1.75 -8.35 2.42
C VAL A 16 -3.16 -7.85 2.14
N ASP A 17 -3.60 -6.90 2.95
CA ASP A 17 -4.88 -6.21 2.80
C ASP A 17 -4.87 -5.40 1.50
N SER A 18 -5.56 -5.89 0.47
CA SER A 18 -5.65 -5.22 -0.84
C SER A 18 -6.30 -3.84 -0.76
N MET A 19 -7.27 -3.65 0.15
CA MET A 19 -7.89 -2.35 0.38
C MET A 19 -6.87 -1.35 0.91
N LEU A 20 -6.01 -1.77 1.85
CA LEU A 20 -4.94 -0.92 2.36
C LEU A 20 -3.91 -0.58 1.27
N VAL A 21 -3.59 -1.53 0.38
CA VAL A 21 -2.72 -1.26 -0.77
C VAL A 21 -3.32 -0.16 -1.65
N HIS A 22 -4.58 -0.27 -2.05
CA HIS A 22 -5.24 0.74 -2.90
C HIS A 22 -5.29 2.12 -2.24
N VAL A 23 -5.64 2.18 -0.96
CA VAL A 23 -5.65 3.44 -0.19
C VAL A 23 -4.27 4.09 -0.18
N LEU A 24 -3.21 3.33 0.10
CA LEU A 24 -1.85 3.87 0.13
C LEU A 24 -1.37 4.35 -1.24
N VAL A 25 -1.75 3.66 -2.32
CA VAL A 25 -1.46 4.06 -3.70
C VAL A 25 -2.16 5.38 -4.03
N GLU A 26 -3.46 5.51 -3.75
CA GLU A 26 -4.18 6.76 -4.02
C GLU A 26 -3.65 7.93 -3.20
N LEU A 27 -3.34 7.72 -1.91
CA LEU A 27 -2.73 8.74 -1.08
C LEU A 27 -1.34 9.15 -1.60
N HIS A 28 -0.56 8.21 -2.13
CA HIS A 28 0.72 8.50 -2.77
C HIS A 28 0.55 9.36 -4.04
N LEU A 29 -0.38 8.99 -4.92
CA LEU A 29 -0.69 9.76 -6.13
C LEU A 29 -1.22 11.15 -5.80
N LEU A 30 -2.06 11.26 -4.77
CA LEU A 30 -2.56 12.54 -4.29
C LEU A 30 -1.43 13.42 -3.75
N ALA A 31 -0.49 12.86 -2.99
CA ALA A 31 0.71 13.57 -2.54
C ALA A 31 1.60 14.02 -3.72
N ALA A 32 1.76 13.18 -4.75
CA ALA A 32 2.48 13.54 -5.96
C ALA A 32 1.79 14.70 -6.72
N ARG A 33 0.46 14.68 -6.84
CA ARG A 33 -0.32 15.79 -7.42
C ARG A 33 -0.12 17.08 -6.63
N GLN A 34 -0.14 17.01 -5.30
CA GLN A 34 0.14 18.18 -4.46
C GLN A 34 1.54 18.75 -4.74
N ALA A 35 2.55 17.90 -4.91
CA ALA A 35 3.91 18.35 -5.21
C ALA A 35 4.07 18.96 -6.62
N LEU A 36 3.29 18.50 -7.59
CA LEU A 36 3.40 18.93 -9.00
C LEU A 36 2.49 20.11 -9.36
N VAL A 37 1.25 20.12 -8.87
CA VAL A 37 0.20 21.07 -9.29
C VAL A 37 -0.27 21.95 -8.12
N GLY A 38 -0.11 21.49 -6.87
CA GLY A 38 -0.39 22.30 -5.67
C GLY A 38 -1.87 22.50 -5.33
N ASP A 39 -2.78 21.87 -6.07
CA ASP A 39 -4.24 22.04 -5.98
C ASP A 39 -4.93 20.89 -5.21
N VAL A 40 -4.24 20.29 -4.24
CA VAL A 40 -4.81 19.29 -3.34
C VAL A 40 -5.24 19.94 -2.03
N THR A 41 -6.50 19.71 -1.66
CA THR A 41 -7.03 20.14 -0.37
C THR A 41 -7.06 18.97 0.62
N PRO A 42 -7.04 19.23 1.95
CA PRO A 42 -7.22 18.18 2.95
C PRO A 42 -8.50 17.35 2.74
N ALA A 43 -9.58 17.97 2.24
CA ALA A 43 -10.83 17.30 1.94
C ALA A 43 -10.68 16.21 0.85
N MET A 44 -9.71 16.33 -0.06
CA MET A 44 -9.46 15.29 -1.07
C MET A 44 -8.86 14.03 -0.44
N ARG A 45 -7.96 14.18 0.53
CA ARG A 45 -7.45 13.04 1.30
C ARG A 45 -8.60 12.36 2.05
N ASP A 46 -9.44 13.15 2.71
CA ASP A 46 -10.56 12.61 3.48
C ASP A 46 -11.59 11.93 2.56
N SER A 47 -11.78 12.45 1.34
CA SER A 47 -12.59 11.82 0.29
C SER A 47 -12.02 10.48 -0.18
N VAL A 48 -10.70 10.37 -0.38
CA VAL A 48 -10.03 9.10 -0.71
C VAL A 48 -10.32 8.09 0.40
N LEU A 49 -10.10 8.44 1.67
CA LEU A 49 -10.35 7.52 2.79
C LEU A 49 -11.84 7.11 2.86
N ALA A 50 -12.76 8.07 2.71
CA ALA A 50 -14.19 7.82 2.74
C ALA A 50 -14.65 6.91 1.60
N HIS A 51 -14.03 6.98 0.42
CA HIS A 51 -14.31 6.07 -0.70
C HIS A 51 -14.13 4.59 -0.32
N TYR A 52 -13.16 4.31 0.56
CA TYR A 52 -12.89 2.97 1.08
C TYR A 52 -13.61 2.66 2.42
N GLY A 53 -14.48 3.56 2.89
CA GLY A 53 -15.14 3.42 4.20
C GLY A 53 -14.16 3.52 5.37
N LEU A 54 -13.06 4.25 5.20
CA LEU A 54 -12.02 4.44 6.20
C LEU A 54 -11.94 5.89 6.65
N ASP A 55 -11.35 6.07 7.83
CA ASP A 55 -10.82 7.33 8.31
C ASP A 55 -9.31 7.19 8.58
N SER A 56 -8.65 8.30 8.91
CA SER A 56 -7.21 8.31 9.16
C SER A 56 -6.81 7.42 10.35
N ALA A 57 -7.67 7.32 11.36
CA ALA A 57 -7.43 6.49 12.54
C ALA A 57 -7.54 4.99 12.23
N ALA A 58 -8.44 4.59 11.32
CA ALA A 58 -8.58 3.23 10.84
C ALA A 58 -7.35 2.81 10.02
N VAL A 59 -6.85 3.69 9.15
CA VAL A 59 -5.61 3.44 8.39
C VAL A 59 -4.42 3.29 9.34
N ALA A 60 -4.26 4.20 10.31
CA ALA A 60 -3.17 4.14 11.29
C ALA A 60 -3.18 2.81 12.08
N ARG A 61 -4.35 2.38 12.59
CA ARG A 61 -4.51 1.09 13.29
C ARG A 61 -4.14 -0.11 12.41
N ARG A 62 -4.47 -0.07 11.12
CA ARG A 62 -4.05 -1.12 10.18
C ARG A 62 -2.54 -1.13 10.01
N LEU A 63 -1.90 0.04 9.81
CA LEU A 63 -0.45 0.16 9.67
C LEU A 63 0.31 -0.30 10.92
N GLU A 64 -0.22 -0.05 12.13
CA GLU A 64 0.36 -0.57 13.38
C GLU A 64 0.45 -2.10 13.41
N THR A 65 -0.49 -2.80 12.75
CA THR A 65 -0.47 -4.26 12.64
C THR A 65 0.71 -4.73 11.78
N TYR A 66 1.03 -4.00 10.72
CA TYR A 66 2.19 -4.29 9.87
C TYR A 66 3.52 -3.89 10.54
N ALA A 67 3.54 -2.84 11.34
CA ALA A 67 4.75 -2.38 12.03
C ALA A 67 5.33 -3.44 13.00
N ARG A 68 4.49 -4.35 13.51
CA ARG A 68 4.89 -5.43 14.41
C ARG A 68 5.38 -6.70 13.68
N ASN A 69 5.22 -6.76 12.36
CA ASN A 69 5.61 -7.91 11.55
C ASN A 69 6.43 -7.46 10.31
N PRO A 70 7.77 -7.51 10.38
CA PRO A 70 8.64 -7.07 9.29
C PRO A 70 8.40 -7.75 7.95
N GLU A 71 8.01 -9.04 7.94
CA GLU A 71 7.73 -9.76 6.70
C GLU A 71 6.44 -9.26 6.05
N ALA A 72 5.38 -9.09 6.85
CA ALA A 72 4.12 -8.54 6.37
C ALA A 72 4.31 -7.11 5.83
N PHE A 73 5.08 -6.27 6.54
CA PHE A 73 5.40 -4.92 6.08
C PHE A 73 6.14 -4.93 4.74
N ARG A 74 7.13 -5.81 4.58
CA ARG A 74 7.85 -5.95 3.30
C ARG A 74 6.91 -6.33 2.16
N LYS A 75 5.99 -7.26 2.39
CA LYS A 75 4.98 -7.67 1.37
C LYS A 75 4.04 -6.52 1.01
N LEU A 76 3.54 -5.79 2.01
CA LEU A 76 2.71 -4.60 1.79
C LEU A 76 3.44 -3.56 0.93
N TYR A 77 4.68 -3.23 1.30
CA TYR A 77 5.50 -2.29 0.56
C TYR A 77 5.72 -2.72 -0.90
N GLN A 78 6.06 -4.00 -1.13
CA GLN A 78 6.26 -4.55 -2.47
C GLN A 78 5.00 -4.45 -3.33
N GLN A 79 3.83 -4.73 -2.77
CA GLN A 79 2.56 -4.64 -3.50
C GLN A 79 2.19 -3.18 -3.83
N VAL A 80 2.40 -2.25 -2.90
CA VAL A 80 2.21 -0.81 -3.15
C VAL A 80 3.13 -0.34 -4.29
N GLN A 81 4.42 -0.71 -4.25
CA GLN A 81 5.35 -0.38 -5.33
C GLN A 81 4.93 -0.98 -6.68
N GLN A 82 4.52 -2.24 -6.70
CA GLN A 82 4.07 -2.90 -7.92
C GLN A 82 2.85 -2.21 -8.53
N GLN A 83 1.88 -1.84 -7.70
CA GLN A 83 0.71 -1.10 -8.16
C GLN A 83 1.09 0.28 -8.69
N LEU A 84 1.94 1.03 -7.99
CA LEU A 84 2.43 2.33 -8.46
C LEU A 84 3.14 2.24 -9.81
N MET A 85 3.97 1.21 -10.03
CA MET A 85 4.58 0.97 -11.33
C MET A 85 3.55 0.65 -12.41
N THR A 86 2.47 -0.06 -12.05
CA THR A 86 1.39 -0.38 -12.99
C THR A 86 0.63 0.88 -13.40
N GLU A 87 0.32 1.77 -12.46
CA GLU A 87 -0.27 3.09 -12.74
C GLU A 87 0.65 3.94 -13.65
N HIS A 88 1.97 3.87 -13.44
CA HIS A 88 2.94 4.58 -14.27
C HIS A 88 2.96 4.07 -15.72
N TYR A 89 3.11 2.76 -15.93
CA TYR A 89 3.17 2.17 -17.26
C TYR A 89 1.82 2.16 -18.00
N GLY A 90 0.70 2.06 -17.29
CA GLY A 90 -0.63 2.17 -17.88
C GLY A 90 -0.86 3.54 -18.55
N ASN A 91 -0.23 4.59 -18.01
CA ASN A 91 -0.30 5.94 -18.55
C ASN A 91 0.59 6.14 -19.80
N GLU A 92 1.69 5.39 -19.94
CA GLU A 92 2.59 5.47 -21.10
C GLU A 92 2.07 4.70 -22.34
N ALA A 93 1.23 3.69 -22.13
CA ALA A 93 0.65 2.89 -23.23
C ALA A 93 -0.52 3.60 -23.97
N THR A 94 -0.97 4.75 -23.49
CA THR A 94 -2.03 5.53 -24.14
C THR A 94 -1.43 6.75 -24.84
N PRO A 95 -1.18 6.72 -26.16
CA PRO A 95 -0.77 7.91 -26.89
C PRO A 95 -1.92 8.95 -26.82
N ARG A 96 -1.59 10.16 -26.37
CA ARG A 96 -2.46 11.34 -26.52
C ARG A 96 -2.46 11.84 -27.96
#